data_AF-A0A0B2Q270-F1
#
_entry.id   AF-A0A0B2Q270-F1
#
_cell.length_a   1.000
_cell.length_b   1.000
_cell.length_c   1.000
_cell.angle_alpha   90.00
_cell.angle_beta   90.00
_cell.angle_gamma   90.00
#
_symmetry.space_group_name_H-M   'P 1'
#
loop_
_entity.id
_entity.type
_entity.pdbx_description
1 polymer ?
#
loop_
_entity_poly.entity_id
_entity_poly.type
_entity_poly.pdbx_seq_one_letter_code
_entity_poly.pdbx_strand_id
1 'polypeptide(L)'
;MVRSGYERECLQVYSSVRRDALDECLIILGVERLSIEEVQKVEWRSLDEKMKNWVQAVKVVVGVLLSGEKRLCDGLFGDLDDLKEICFNETAKGCVMQLLNFGEAIAICKRSPEKLFRILDMYEALRDAMPDLQAMVSDEFVIGEANGVLSGLGEAAKGTFAEFENCIRNETSKKPVITGDVHPLPRYVMNYLRLLVDYGDPMDSLLELSEEDLYRFKNDLGGDGSQLEAMSPLGQRILLLMSELEYNLEEKSKLYEDSAMQQVFLMNNLYYLVRKVKDSDLGKVLGDNWIRKRRGQIRQYATGYLRASWSRALSCLKDEGIGGSSNNASKMALKERFKSFNACFEEIYRVQTAWKVPDDQLREELRISISEKVIPAYRSFVGRFRCQLEGRHVGKYIKYTPEDLETYLLDLFEGSPAVLHHIRRKST
;
A
#
# COMPACT_ATOMS: atom_id res chain seq x y z
N MET A 1 23.23 24.63 -56.50
CA MET A 1 22.15 25.45 -55.92
C MET A 1 22.70 26.47 -54.94
N VAL A 2 23.35 26.06 -53.84
CA VAL A 2 23.97 26.98 -52.85
C VAL A 2 24.99 27.93 -53.50
N ARG A 3 25.98 27.43 -54.25
CA ARG A 3 26.94 28.25 -55.00
C ARG A 3 26.33 29.14 -56.10
N SER A 4 25.05 28.97 -56.39
CA SER A 4 24.30 29.69 -57.43
C SER A 4 23.31 30.70 -56.83
N GLY A 5 23.32 30.92 -55.51
CA GLY A 5 22.46 31.88 -54.81
C GLY A 5 21.05 31.37 -54.47
N TYR A 6 20.74 30.09 -54.73
CA TYR A 6 19.43 29.47 -54.44
C TYR A 6 19.44 28.70 -53.10
N GLU A 7 20.02 29.31 -52.07
CA GLU A 7 20.20 28.69 -50.76
C GLU A 7 18.88 28.52 -50.01
N ARG A 8 17.99 29.51 -50.06
CA ARG A 8 16.68 29.47 -49.39
C ARG A 8 15.74 28.44 -50.00
N GLU A 9 15.67 28.36 -51.33
CA GLU A 9 14.85 27.38 -52.03
C GLU A 9 15.35 25.96 -51.78
N CYS A 10 16.67 25.77 -51.72
CA CYS A 10 17.28 24.49 -51.38
C CYS A 10 16.91 24.05 -49.96
N LEU A 11 17.01 24.95 -48.99
CA LEU A 11 16.61 24.69 -47.59
C LEU A 11 15.12 24.34 -47.50
N GLN A 12 14.27 25.13 -48.13
CA GLN A 12 12.82 24.92 -48.07
C GLN A 12 12.41 23.54 -48.63
N VAL A 13 12.98 23.14 -49.77
CA VAL A 13 12.70 21.83 -50.37
C VAL A 13 13.25 20.70 -49.50
N TYR A 14 14.47 20.82 -48.99
CA TYR A 14 15.06 19.83 -48.09
C TYR A 14 14.23 19.67 -46.82
N SER A 15 13.95 20.77 -46.10
CA SER A 15 13.18 20.77 -44.87
C SER A 15 11.77 20.22 -45.07
N SER A 16 11.12 20.49 -46.22
CA SER A 16 9.81 19.91 -46.54
C SER A 16 9.86 18.39 -46.63
N VAL A 17 10.75 17.85 -47.47
CA VAL A 17 10.84 16.41 -47.71
C VAL A 17 11.26 15.66 -46.44
N ARG A 18 12.21 16.23 -45.68
CA ARG A 18 12.68 15.60 -44.44
C ARG A 18 11.65 15.67 -43.33
N ARG A 19 10.86 16.74 -43.24
CA ARG A 19 9.74 16.84 -42.30
C ARG A 19 8.68 15.78 -42.58
N ASP A 20 8.31 15.58 -43.84
CA ASP A 20 7.36 14.53 -44.23
C ASP A 20 7.87 13.13 -43.84
N ALA A 21 9.17 12.87 -44.03
CA ALA A 21 9.80 11.61 -43.61
C ALA A 21 9.81 11.41 -42.08
N LEU A 22 10.06 12.48 -41.31
CA LEU A 22 9.97 12.43 -39.85
C LEU A 22 8.53 12.19 -39.36
N ASP A 23 7.56 12.84 -39.99
CA ASP A 23 6.13 12.65 -39.71
C ASP A 23 5.70 11.19 -39.98
N GLU A 24 6.16 10.59 -41.09
CA GLU A 24 5.93 9.16 -41.36
C GLU A 24 6.56 8.26 -40.29
N CYS A 25 7.78 8.59 -39.81
CA CYS A 25 8.43 7.85 -38.74
C CYS A 25 7.64 7.92 -37.43
N LEU A 26 7.07 9.09 -37.08
CA LEU A 26 6.21 9.23 -35.91
C LEU A 26 4.95 8.35 -36.00
N ILE A 27 4.33 8.26 -37.19
CA ILE A 27 3.18 7.38 -37.42
C ILE A 27 3.59 5.90 -37.22
N ILE A 28 4.74 5.49 -37.75
CA ILE A 28 5.27 4.12 -37.57
C ILE A 28 5.55 3.82 -36.09
N LEU A 29 6.03 4.81 -35.33
CA LEU A 29 6.25 4.70 -33.88
C LEU A 29 4.95 4.74 -33.06
N GLY A 30 3.79 4.89 -33.70
CA GLY A 30 2.48 4.89 -33.03
C GLY A 30 2.15 6.20 -32.32
N VAL A 31 2.79 7.31 -32.70
CA VAL A 31 2.49 8.65 -32.17
C VAL A 31 1.35 9.27 -32.97
N GLU A 32 0.14 9.17 -32.43
CA GLU A 32 -1.04 9.79 -33.01
C GLU A 32 -1.10 11.29 -32.71
N ARG A 33 -1.60 12.08 -33.66
CA ARG A 33 -1.96 13.49 -33.43
C ARG A 33 -3.30 13.53 -32.70
N LEU A 34 -3.26 13.67 -31.38
CA LEU A 34 -4.45 13.81 -30.55
C LEU A 34 -4.50 15.19 -29.93
N SER A 35 -5.67 15.80 -29.97
CA SER A 35 -5.96 17.01 -29.20
C SER A 35 -6.14 16.69 -27.71
N ILE A 36 -5.99 17.71 -26.85
CA ILE A 36 -6.18 17.57 -25.40
C ILE A 36 -7.57 16.98 -25.06
N GLU A 37 -8.61 17.41 -25.78
CA GLU A 37 -9.98 16.94 -25.57
C GLU A 37 -10.19 15.46 -25.96
N GLU A 38 -9.49 15.01 -27.00
CA GLU A 38 -9.54 13.61 -27.43
C GLU A 38 -8.85 12.71 -26.40
N VAL A 39 -7.66 13.10 -25.93
CA VAL A 39 -6.89 12.35 -24.91
C VAL A 39 -7.73 12.14 -23.64
N GLN A 40 -8.49 13.15 -23.21
CA GLN A 40 -9.36 13.04 -22.03
C GLN A 40 -10.52 12.06 -22.19
N LYS A 41 -10.97 11.79 -23.43
CA LYS A 41 -12.09 10.90 -23.73
C LYS A 41 -11.65 9.44 -23.97
N VAL A 42 -10.35 9.19 -24.14
CA VAL A 42 -9.83 7.82 -24.39
C VAL A 42 -9.96 6.95 -23.13
N GLU A 43 -10.40 5.71 -23.31
CA GLU A 43 -10.40 4.73 -22.22
C GLU A 43 -8.98 4.40 -21.75
N TRP A 44 -8.81 4.18 -20.44
CA TRP A 44 -7.50 3.96 -19.82
C TRP A 44 -6.66 2.87 -20.51
N ARG A 45 -7.25 1.74 -20.91
CA ARG A 45 -6.50 0.66 -21.56
C ARG A 45 -5.87 1.08 -22.89
N SER A 46 -6.58 1.88 -23.68
CA SER A 46 -6.03 2.41 -24.93
C SER A 46 -5.04 3.54 -24.65
N LEU A 47 -5.29 4.37 -23.63
CA LEU A 47 -4.40 5.44 -23.23
C LEU A 47 -3.04 4.91 -22.72
N ASP A 48 -3.04 3.85 -21.91
CA ASP A 48 -1.83 3.17 -21.39
C ASP A 48 -0.92 2.71 -22.53
N GLU A 49 -1.47 2.09 -23.58
CA GLU A 49 -0.70 1.68 -24.76
C GLU A 49 -0.16 2.89 -25.55
N LYS A 50 -0.95 3.96 -25.71
CA LYS A 50 -0.48 5.19 -26.37
C LYS A 50 0.65 5.86 -25.59
N MET A 51 0.58 5.88 -24.26
CA MET A 51 1.65 6.40 -23.39
C MET A 51 2.93 5.56 -23.52
N LYS A 52 2.83 4.23 -23.58
CA LYS A 52 4.00 3.35 -23.83
C LYS A 52 4.64 3.61 -25.18
N ASN A 53 3.83 3.73 -26.23
CA ASN A 53 4.33 4.06 -27.57
C ASN A 53 5.03 5.42 -27.57
N TRP A 54 4.46 6.41 -26.89
CA TRP A 54 5.09 7.72 -26.75
C TRP A 54 6.45 7.66 -26.04
N VAL A 55 6.55 6.90 -24.94
CA VAL A 55 7.83 6.69 -24.22
C VAL A 55 8.90 6.10 -25.14
N GLN A 56 8.54 5.11 -25.95
CA GLN A 56 9.46 4.53 -26.92
C GLN A 56 9.80 5.51 -28.05
N ALA A 57 8.81 6.28 -28.52
CA ALA A 57 8.98 7.25 -29.58
C ALA A 57 9.95 8.37 -29.18
N VAL A 58 9.85 8.91 -27.96
CA VAL A 58 10.79 9.94 -27.46
C VAL A 58 12.24 9.43 -27.50
N LYS A 59 12.47 8.20 -27.03
CA LYS A 59 13.81 7.59 -27.03
C LYS A 59 14.37 7.41 -28.44
N VAL A 60 13.55 6.94 -29.38
CA VAL A 60 13.97 6.73 -30.77
C VAL A 60 14.15 8.05 -31.51
N VAL A 61 13.23 8.99 -31.34
CA VAL A 61 13.26 10.27 -32.05
C VAL A 61 14.49 11.07 -31.62
N VAL A 62 14.72 11.24 -30.32
CA VAL A 62 15.86 12.02 -29.84
C VAL A 62 17.19 11.26 -30.07
N GLY A 63 17.26 9.98 -29.69
CA GLY A 63 18.50 9.22 -29.76
C GLY A 63 18.94 8.80 -31.17
N VAL A 64 18.01 8.69 -32.13
CA VAL A 64 18.31 8.17 -33.47
C VAL A 64 17.92 9.15 -34.57
N LEU A 65 16.66 9.59 -34.63
CA LEU A 65 16.15 10.34 -35.78
C LEU A 65 16.73 11.76 -35.82
N LEU A 66 16.64 12.52 -34.73
CA LEU A 66 17.18 13.87 -34.64
C LEU A 66 18.70 13.88 -34.72
N SER A 67 19.35 12.91 -34.07
CA SER A 67 20.80 12.72 -34.18
C SER A 67 21.25 12.44 -35.62
N GLY A 68 20.48 11.63 -36.35
CA GLY A 68 20.72 11.36 -37.77
C GLY A 68 20.49 12.59 -38.64
N GLU A 69 19.41 13.34 -38.39
CA GLU A 69 19.09 14.56 -39.14
C GLU A 69 20.15 15.65 -38.92
N LYS A 70 20.65 15.81 -37.69
CA LYS A 70 21.73 16.76 -37.38
C LYS A 70 22.99 16.44 -38.19
N ARG A 71 23.38 15.16 -38.27
CA ARG A 71 24.53 14.72 -39.09
C ARG A 71 24.33 14.95 -40.58
N LEU A 72 23.10 14.80 -41.08
CA LEU A 72 22.78 15.06 -42.49
C LEU A 72 22.87 16.56 -42.80
N CYS A 73 22.32 17.40 -41.93
CA CYS A 73 22.46 18.86 -42.04
C CYS A 73 23.93 19.29 -41.98
N ASP A 74 24.72 18.73 -41.05
CA ASP A 74 26.16 19.00 -40.94
C ASP A 74 26.93 18.56 -42.21
N GLY A 75 26.57 17.41 -42.80
CA GLY A 75 27.22 16.91 -44.01
C GLY A 75 26.87 17.69 -45.28
N LEU A 76 25.65 18.24 -45.37
CA LEU A 76 25.18 18.98 -46.55
C LEU A 76 25.53 20.46 -46.52
N PHE A 77 25.56 21.07 -45.32
CA PHE A 77 25.70 22.51 -45.12
C PHE A 77 26.89 22.90 -44.23
N GLY A 78 27.83 21.98 -43.98
CA GLY A 78 28.93 22.16 -43.00
C GLY A 78 29.86 23.36 -43.21
N ASP A 79 29.86 23.97 -44.39
CA ASP A 79 30.62 25.20 -44.68
C ASP A 79 29.84 26.50 -44.31
N LEU A 80 28.58 26.40 -43.88
CA LEU A 80 27.64 27.51 -43.64
C LEU A 80 26.94 27.34 -42.28
N ASP A 81 27.62 27.74 -41.20
CA ASP A 81 27.21 27.51 -39.81
C ASP A 81 25.81 28.04 -39.45
N ASP A 82 25.36 29.17 -40.00
CA ASP A 82 24.01 29.69 -39.70
C ASP A 82 22.91 28.90 -40.43
N LEU A 83 23.19 28.40 -41.65
CA LEU A 83 22.19 27.73 -42.48
C LEU A 83 21.93 26.29 -42.04
N LYS A 84 22.95 25.59 -41.52
CA LYS A 84 22.78 24.23 -40.98
C LYS A 84 21.81 24.21 -39.79
N GLU A 85 21.91 25.21 -38.91
CA GLU A 85 21.07 25.29 -37.71
C GLU A 85 19.64 25.64 -38.06
N ILE A 86 19.44 26.61 -38.97
CA ILE A 86 18.12 26.96 -39.48
C ILE A 86 17.46 25.72 -40.14
N CYS A 87 18.20 25.00 -40.99
CA CYS A 87 17.72 23.80 -41.67
C CYS A 87 17.25 22.71 -40.69
N PHE A 88 18.09 22.42 -39.70
CA PHE A 88 17.79 21.40 -38.70
C PHE A 88 16.57 21.79 -37.87
N ASN A 89 16.53 23.03 -37.35
CA ASN A 89 15.41 23.49 -36.52
C ASN A 89 14.08 23.50 -37.30
N GLU A 90 14.06 23.96 -38.56
CA GLU A 90 12.84 23.94 -39.39
C GLU A 90 12.32 22.53 -39.72
N THR A 91 13.23 21.55 -39.74
CA THR A 91 12.90 20.15 -40.02
C THR A 91 12.43 19.44 -38.75
N ALA A 92 13.17 19.59 -37.64
CA ALA A 92 12.93 18.90 -36.38
C ALA A 92 11.72 19.46 -35.60
N LYS A 93 11.45 20.77 -35.70
CA LYS A 93 10.45 21.46 -34.86
C LYS A 93 9.07 20.82 -34.90
N GLY A 94 8.54 20.50 -36.08
CA GLY A 94 7.21 19.88 -36.21
C GLY A 94 7.12 18.53 -35.48
N CYS A 95 8.13 17.68 -35.69
CA CYS A 95 8.23 16.36 -35.07
C CYS A 95 8.33 16.46 -33.53
N VAL A 96 9.18 17.36 -33.02
CA VAL A 96 9.35 17.55 -31.56
C VAL A 96 8.08 18.11 -30.94
N MET A 97 7.49 19.16 -31.52
CA MET A 97 6.25 19.76 -31.01
C MET A 97 5.10 18.76 -30.98
N GLN A 98 4.98 17.86 -31.97
CA GLN A 98 3.96 16.81 -31.94
C GLN A 98 4.11 15.86 -30.75
N LEU A 99 5.34 15.47 -30.40
CA LEU A 99 5.60 14.67 -29.20
C LEU A 99 5.25 15.45 -27.93
N LEU A 100 5.68 16.71 -27.85
CA LEU A 100 5.45 17.56 -26.67
C LEU A 100 3.97 17.81 -26.42
N ASN A 101 3.17 18.08 -27.45
CA ASN A 101 1.72 18.30 -27.35
C ASN A 101 1.00 17.10 -26.71
N PHE A 102 1.43 15.87 -27.02
CA PHE A 102 0.85 14.68 -26.38
C PHE A 102 1.24 14.61 -24.89
N GLY A 103 2.51 14.90 -24.55
CA GLY A 103 2.97 14.97 -23.16
C GLY A 103 2.22 16.04 -22.35
N GLU A 104 1.98 17.20 -22.94
CA GLU A 104 1.19 18.28 -22.34
C GLU A 104 -0.26 17.85 -22.09
N ALA A 105 -0.90 17.20 -23.06
CA ALA A 105 -2.26 16.70 -22.92
C ALA A 105 -2.38 15.69 -21.75
N ILE A 106 -1.38 14.84 -21.54
CA ILE A 106 -1.31 13.92 -20.41
C ILE A 106 -1.10 14.67 -19.09
N ALA A 107 -0.23 15.69 -19.06
CA ALA A 107 0.01 16.50 -17.86
C ALA A 107 -1.25 17.21 -17.35
N ILE A 108 -2.14 17.63 -18.26
CA ILE A 108 -3.40 18.33 -17.95
C ILE A 108 -4.56 17.35 -17.68
N CYS A 109 -4.41 16.08 -18.05
CA CYS A 109 -5.48 15.10 -17.89
C CYS A 109 -5.93 14.92 -16.44
N LYS A 110 -7.16 14.43 -16.27
CA LYS A 110 -7.68 14.05 -14.95
C LYS A 110 -6.73 13.05 -14.30
N ARG A 111 -6.22 13.45 -13.14
CA ARG A 111 -5.37 12.66 -12.27
C ARG A 111 -6.17 11.50 -11.68
N SER A 112 -5.49 10.36 -11.54
CA SER A 112 -6.03 9.16 -10.93
C SER A 112 -4.87 8.22 -10.59
N PRO A 113 -4.85 7.57 -9.41
CA PRO A 113 -3.70 6.80 -8.93
C PRO A 113 -3.16 5.78 -9.94
N GLU A 114 -4.02 5.14 -10.71
CA GLU A 114 -3.66 4.10 -11.68
C GLU A 114 -2.75 4.62 -12.80
N LYS A 115 -2.75 5.94 -13.06
CA LYS A 115 -1.98 6.58 -14.12
C LYS A 115 -0.55 6.93 -13.71
N LEU A 116 -0.26 6.98 -12.40
CA LEU A 116 0.99 7.53 -11.86
C LEU A 116 2.21 6.90 -12.53
N PHE A 117 2.26 5.57 -12.57
CA PHE A 117 3.42 4.83 -13.08
C PHE A 117 3.73 5.16 -14.55
N ARG A 118 2.71 5.33 -15.39
CA ARG A 118 2.90 5.70 -16.80
C ARG A 118 3.28 7.16 -16.97
N ILE A 119 2.76 8.05 -16.13
CA ILE A 119 3.19 9.46 -16.11
C ILE A 119 4.68 9.53 -15.72
N LEU A 120 5.10 8.72 -14.74
CA LEU A 120 6.51 8.62 -14.36
C LEU A 120 7.38 8.07 -15.49
N ASP A 121 6.95 7.01 -16.19
CA ASP A 121 7.67 6.51 -17.36
C ASP A 121 7.88 7.61 -18.43
N MET A 122 6.85 8.43 -18.67
CA MET A 122 6.92 9.56 -19.60
C MET A 122 7.87 10.66 -19.10
N TYR A 123 7.79 10.99 -17.81
CA TYR A 123 8.67 11.96 -17.18
C TYR A 123 10.13 11.53 -17.29
N GLU A 124 10.45 10.28 -16.98
CA GLU A 124 11.82 9.75 -17.07
C GLU A 124 12.33 9.74 -18.51
N ALA A 125 11.51 9.27 -19.46
CA ALA A 125 11.89 9.25 -20.87
C ALA A 125 12.24 10.65 -21.40
N LEU A 126 11.47 11.67 -21.01
CA LEU A 126 11.74 13.05 -21.41
C LEU A 126 12.91 13.67 -20.65
N ARG A 127 13.03 13.39 -19.34
CA ARG A 127 14.17 13.83 -18.50
C ARG A 127 15.48 13.32 -19.08
N ASP A 128 15.55 12.04 -19.40
CA ASP A 128 16.75 11.38 -19.90
C ASP A 128 17.11 11.84 -21.32
N ALA A 129 16.11 12.21 -22.13
CA ALA A 129 16.29 12.75 -23.47
C ALA A 129 16.62 14.26 -23.51
N MET A 130 16.41 14.98 -22.40
CA MET A 130 16.55 16.45 -22.36
C MET A 130 17.97 16.94 -22.67
N PRO A 131 19.06 16.34 -22.14
CA PRO A 131 20.42 16.80 -22.44
C PRO A 131 20.76 16.70 -23.93
N ASP A 132 20.35 15.61 -24.57
CA ASP A 132 20.56 15.40 -26.01
C ASP A 132 19.75 16.40 -26.83
N LEU A 133 18.50 16.67 -26.43
CA LEU A 133 17.65 17.66 -27.09
C LEU A 133 18.27 19.06 -27.01
N GLN A 134 18.75 19.47 -25.84
CA GLN A 134 19.41 20.77 -25.61
C GLN A 134 20.74 20.90 -26.38
N ALA A 135 21.48 19.80 -26.55
CA ALA A 135 22.70 19.81 -27.35
C ALA A 135 22.42 19.86 -28.87
N MET A 136 21.25 19.36 -29.29
CA MET A 136 20.89 19.28 -30.70
C MET A 136 20.18 20.52 -31.23
N VAL A 137 19.18 21.02 -30.50
CA VAL A 137 18.22 22.04 -30.95
C VAL A 137 18.61 23.43 -30.42
N SER A 138 18.86 24.37 -31.34
CA SER A 138 19.16 25.78 -30.99
C SER A 138 17.90 26.64 -30.76
N ASP A 139 16.71 26.15 -31.14
CA ASP A 139 15.45 26.87 -30.96
C ASP A 139 15.03 26.90 -29.48
N GLU A 140 15.28 28.04 -28.82
CA GLU A 140 14.95 28.27 -27.40
C GLU A 140 13.46 28.05 -27.10
N PHE A 141 12.56 28.30 -28.05
CA PHE A 141 11.13 28.06 -27.86
C PHE A 141 10.85 26.57 -27.70
N VAL A 142 11.42 25.73 -28.57
CA VAL A 142 11.22 24.27 -28.52
C VAL A 142 11.78 23.67 -27.22
N ILE A 143 12.94 24.15 -26.78
CA ILE A 143 13.53 23.74 -25.49
C ILE A 143 12.68 24.24 -24.32
N GLY A 144 12.15 25.46 -24.39
CA GLY A 144 11.22 26.01 -23.41
C GLY A 144 9.96 25.15 -23.25
N GLU A 145 9.32 24.78 -24.37
CA GLU A 145 8.16 23.89 -24.39
C GLU A 145 8.49 22.50 -23.83
N ALA A 146 9.66 21.93 -24.18
CA ALA A 146 10.09 20.64 -23.66
C ALA A 146 10.27 20.64 -22.14
N ASN A 147 10.87 21.70 -21.59
CA ASN A 147 10.98 21.90 -20.15
C ASN A 147 9.61 22.13 -19.49
N GLY A 148 8.71 22.85 -20.17
CA GLY A 148 7.32 23.05 -19.73
C GLY A 148 6.57 21.74 -19.59
N VAL A 149 6.65 20.86 -20.59
CA VAL A 149 6.05 19.51 -20.54
C VAL A 149 6.69 18.64 -19.47
N LEU A 150 8.02 18.66 -19.34
CA LEU A 150 8.72 17.90 -18.29
C LEU A 150 8.25 18.32 -16.89
N SER A 151 8.17 19.63 -16.64
CA SER A 151 7.65 20.19 -15.39
C SER A 151 6.17 19.81 -15.18
N GLY A 152 5.35 19.94 -16.22
CA GLY A 152 3.93 19.57 -16.20
C GLY A 152 3.70 18.09 -15.87
N LEU A 153 4.50 17.18 -16.45
CA LEU A 153 4.46 15.75 -16.12
C LEU A 153 4.89 15.49 -14.67
N GLY A 154 5.90 16.20 -14.19
CA GLY A 154 6.33 16.15 -12.78
C GLY A 154 5.21 16.57 -11.82
N GLU A 155 4.55 17.71 -12.09
CA GLU A 155 3.41 18.19 -11.30
C GLU A 155 2.18 17.28 -11.42
N ALA A 156 1.95 16.67 -12.58
CA ALA A 156 0.91 15.66 -12.75
C ALA A 156 1.20 14.41 -11.90
N ALA A 157 2.44 13.95 -11.83
CA ALA A 157 2.86 12.84 -10.98
C ALA A 157 2.68 13.16 -9.49
N LYS A 158 3.19 14.32 -9.02
CA LYS A 158 3.01 14.78 -7.63
C LYS A 158 1.53 14.88 -7.25
N GLY A 159 0.73 15.52 -8.09
CA GLY A 159 -0.71 15.67 -7.87
C GLY A 159 -1.44 14.33 -7.86
N THR A 160 -1.06 13.39 -8.74
CA THR A 160 -1.67 12.05 -8.78
C THR A 160 -1.33 11.24 -7.53
N PHE A 161 -0.10 11.37 -7.03
CA PHE A 161 0.29 10.74 -5.75
C PHE A 161 -0.46 11.37 -4.56
N ALA A 162 -0.62 12.70 -4.53
CA ALA A 162 -1.41 13.37 -3.50
C ALA A 162 -2.90 12.96 -3.54
N GLU A 163 -3.46 12.69 -4.73
CA GLU A 163 -4.81 12.13 -4.84
C GLU A 163 -4.92 10.73 -4.26
N PHE A 164 -3.89 9.89 -4.43
CA PHE A 164 -3.82 8.59 -3.79
C PHE A 164 -3.78 8.71 -2.25
N GLU A 165 -2.97 9.62 -1.71
CA GLU A 165 -2.96 9.93 -0.27
C GLU A 165 -4.34 10.39 0.21
N ASN A 166 -4.98 11.31 -0.52
CA ASN A 166 -6.33 11.80 -0.20
C ASN A 166 -7.39 10.70 -0.24
N CYS A 167 -7.28 9.75 -1.18
CA CYS A 167 -8.19 8.61 -1.26
C CYS A 167 -8.09 7.72 -0.02
N ILE A 168 -6.89 7.50 0.52
CA ILE A 168 -6.68 6.71 1.74
C ILE A 168 -7.21 7.46 2.96
N ARG A 169 -6.91 8.76 3.08
CA ARG A 169 -7.35 9.61 4.19
C ARG A 169 -8.87 9.72 4.28
N ASN A 170 -9.52 9.90 3.13
CA ASN A 170 -10.98 10.11 3.04
C ASN A 170 -11.78 8.81 2.83
N GLU A 171 -11.16 7.63 2.94
CA GLU A 171 -11.85 6.36 2.79
C GLU A 171 -12.80 6.10 3.98
N THR A 172 -14.07 6.47 3.79
CA THR A 172 -15.13 6.44 4.82
C THR A 172 -16.07 5.23 4.73
N SER A 173 -15.70 4.19 3.97
CA SER A 173 -16.55 2.99 3.85
C SER A 173 -16.94 2.42 5.22
N LYS A 174 -18.26 2.35 5.46
CA LYS A 174 -18.87 1.96 6.73
C LYS A 174 -19.18 0.46 6.82
N LYS A 175 -18.70 -0.37 5.90
CA LYS A 175 -19.00 -1.80 5.89
C LYS A 175 -17.94 -2.55 6.73
N PRO A 176 -18.26 -3.01 7.95
CA PRO A 176 -17.33 -3.83 8.71
C PRO A 176 -17.13 -5.17 8.00
N VAL A 177 -15.92 -5.72 8.11
CA VAL A 177 -15.63 -7.06 7.63
C VAL A 177 -16.23 -8.03 8.63
N ILE A 178 -17.33 -8.69 8.25
CA ILE A 178 -18.18 -9.49 9.16
C ILE A 178 -17.38 -10.51 9.99
N THR A 179 -16.33 -11.10 9.41
CA THR A 179 -15.49 -12.13 10.06
C THR A 179 -14.19 -11.59 10.66
N GLY A 180 -13.90 -10.30 10.54
CA GLY A 180 -12.65 -9.70 11.04
C GLY A 180 -11.43 -9.98 10.15
N ASP A 181 -11.63 -10.51 8.94
CA ASP A 181 -10.58 -10.70 7.91
C ASP A 181 -9.88 -9.36 7.58
N VAL A 182 -8.74 -9.44 6.89
CA VAL A 182 -7.98 -8.28 6.41
C VAL A 182 -8.86 -7.43 5.49
N HIS A 183 -8.93 -6.13 5.79
CA HIS A 183 -9.68 -5.17 5.01
C HIS A 183 -9.07 -5.04 3.59
N PRO A 184 -9.87 -4.82 2.53
CA PRO A 184 -9.33 -4.67 1.17
C PRO A 184 -8.35 -3.50 1.00
N LEU A 185 -8.56 -2.39 1.71
CA LEU A 185 -7.73 -1.18 1.64
C LEU A 185 -6.23 -1.45 1.87
N PRO A 186 -5.78 -2.10 2.97
CA PRO A 186 -4.38 -2.50 3.12
C PRO A 186 -3.81 -3.29 1.95
N ARG A 187 -4.61 -4.15 1.30
CA ARG A 187 -4.14 -4.92 0.14
C ARG A 187 -3.89 -4.00 -1.05
N TYR A 188 -4.82 -3.09 -1.32
CA TYR A 188 -4.69 -2.08 -2.38
C TYR A 188 -3.47 -1.19 -2.14
N VAL A 189 -3.34 -0.60 -0.95
CA VAL A 189 -2.23 0.30 -0.62
C VAL A 189 -0.88 -0.40 -0.70
N MET A 190 -0.74 -1.60 -0.12
CA MET A 190 0.54 -2.32 -0.17
C MET A 190 0.93 -2.74 -1.59
N ASN A 191 -0.03 -3.11 -2.44
CA ASN A 191 0.28 -3.43 -3.83
C ASN A 191 0.74 -2.19 -4.60
N TYR A 192 0.10 -1.04 -4.37
CA TYR A 192 0.47 0.23 -4.97
C TYR A 192 1.87 0.67 -4.54
N LEU A 193 2.12 0.68 -3.22
CA LEU A 193 3.41 1.06 -2.65
C LEU A 193 4.54 0.16 -3.12
N ARG A 194 4.29 -1.15 -3.27
CA ARG A 194 5.30 -2.08 -3.78
C ARG A 194 5.78 -1.68 -5.18
N LEU A 195 4.87 -1.25 -6.06
CA LEU A 195 5.23 -0.78 -7.41
C LEU A 195 5.93 0.59 -7.35
N LEU A 196 5.53 1.45 -6.41
CA LEU A 196 6.08 2.80 -6.29
C LEU A 196 7.55 2.81 -5.88
N VAL A 197 8.02 1.82 -5.12
CA VAL A 197 9.44 1.71 -4.73
C VAL A 197 10.35 1.57 -5.95
N ASP A 198 9.89 0.92 -7.02
CA ASP A 198 10.64 0.80 -8.27
C ASP A 198 10.86 2.17 -8.96
N TYR A 199 10.04 3.16 -8.61
CA TYR A 199 10.13 4.55 -9.07
C TYR A 199 10.71 5.48 -7.98
N GLY A 200 11.59 4.95 -7.12
CA GLY A 200 12.24 5.71 -6.03
C GLY A 200 12.92 6.98 -6.53
N ASP A 201 13.84 6.86 -7.47
CA ASP A 201 14.65 7.98 -7.99
C ASP A 201 13.82 9.13 -8.59
N PRO A 202 12.88 8.90 -9.55
CA PRO A 202 12.07 9.98 -10.09
C PRO A 202 11.14 10.59 -9.03
N MET A 203 10.57 9.78 -8.12
CA MET A 203 9.73 10.31 -7.05
C MET A 203 10.54 11.14 -6.05
N ASP A 204 11.73 10.71 -5.66
CA ASP A 204 12.61 11.45 -4.76
C ASP A 204 13.06 12.79 -5.37
N SER A 205 13.23 12.85 -6.70
CA SER A 205 13.53 14.10 -7.40
C SER A 205 12.35 15.08 -7.48
N LEU A 206 11.12 14.57 -7.40
CA LEU A 206 9.90 15.36 -7.53
C LEU A 206 9.30 15.75 -6.17
N LEU A 207 9.40 14.88 -5.17
CA LEU A 207 8.73 15.06 -3.91
C LEU A 207 9.45 16.07 -3.03
N GLU A 208 8.67 17.01 -2.51
CA GLU A 208 9.08 17.93 -1.46
C GLU A 208 8.20 17.69 -0.23
N LEU A 209 8.78 17.74 0.96
CA LEU A 209 8.00 17.75 2.20
C LEU A 209 7.53 19.18 2.51
N SER A 210 6.24 19.34 2.79
CA SER A 210 5.72 20.60 3.31
C SER A 210 6.09 20.78 4.78
N GLU A 211 6.11 22.02 5.27
CA GLU A 211 6.29 22.31 6.71
C GLU A 211 5.20 21.66 7.57
N GLU A 212 3.98 21.53 7.03
CA GLU A 212 2.85 20.86 7.69
C GLU A 212 3.07 19.35 7.83
N ASP A 213 3.65 18.71 6.81
CA ASP A 213 4.00 17.30 6.85
C ASP A 213 5.10 17.04 7.89
N LEU A 214 6.11 17.90 7.94
CA LEU A 214 7.17 17.87 8.95
C LEU A 214 6.62 18.06 10.37
N TYR A 215 5.62 18.93 10.55
CA TYR A 215 4.96 19.15 11.83
C TYR A 215 4.13 17.93 12.29
N ARG A 216 3.33 17.34 11.38
CA ARG A 216 2.58 16.10 11.67
C ARG A 216 3.52 14.96 12.04
N PHE A 217 4.63 14.83 11.32
CA PHE A 217 5.66 13.86 11.62
C PHE A 217 6.23 13.98 13.03
N LYS A 218 6.63 15.19 13.43
CA LYS A 218 7.26 15.42 14.73
C LYS A 218 6.32 15.15 15.90
N ASN A 219 5.04 15.50 15.76
CA ASN A 219 4.08 15.38 16.86
C ASN A 219 3.41 14.00 16.94
N ASP A 220 3.02 13.40 15.81
CA ASP A 220 2.17 12.21 15.82
C ASP A 220 2.97 10.90 15.78
N LEU A 221 4.14 10.89 15.12
CA LEU A 221 4.90 9.66 14.91
C LEU A 221 5.96 9.38 15.98
N GLY A 222 6.22 10.36 16.85
CA GLY A 222 7.21 10.28 17.95
C GLY A 222 8.60 9.88 17.44
N GLY A 223 8.92 10.28 16.21
CA GLY A 223 10.16 9.92 15.54
C GLY A 223 11.35 10.68 16.12
N ASP A 224 12.46 9.97 16.30
CA ASP A 224 13.77 10.61 16.43
C ASP A 224 14.06 11.34 15.11
N GLY A 225 14.16 12.67 15.15
CA GLY A 225 14.33 13.51 13.96
C GLY A 225 15.51 13.09 13.08
N SER A 226 16.50 12.42 13.68
CA SER A 226 17.67 11.87 12.97
C SER A 226 17.34 10.74 11.98
N GLN A 227 16.31 9.93 12.22
CA GLN A 227 15.90 8.88 11.28
C GLN A 227 15.12 9.43 10.09
N LEU A 228 14.42 10.55 10.30
CA LEU A 228 13.67 11.23 9.25
C LEU A 228 14.62 11.90 8.24
N GLU A 229 15.65 12.58 8.74
CA GLU A 229 16.67 13.24 7.90
C GLU A 229 17.47 12.25 7.03
N ALA A 230 17.57 10.98 7.46
CA ALA A 230 18.27 9.93 6.72
C ALA A 230 17.40 9.24 5.66
N MET A 231 16.07 9.42 5.68
CA MET A 231 15.16 8.82 4.69
C MET A 231 15.04 9.69 3.45
N SER A 232 14.82 9.07 2.30
CA SER A 232 14.50 9.78 1.07
C SER A 232 13.11 10.45 1.15
N PRO A 233 12.83 11.50 0.34
CA PRO A 233 11.53 12.15 0.31
C PRO A 233 10.35 11.17 0.09
N LEU A 234 10.52 10.18 -0.79
CA LEU A 234 9.55 9.10 -0.99
C LEU A 234 9.40 8.26 0.27
N GLY A 235 10.50 7.87 0.92
CA GLY A 235 10.46 7.09 2.16
C GLY A 235 9.70 7.81 3.27
N GLN A 236 9.89 9.12 3.39
CA GLN A 236 9.12 9.96 4.31
C GLN A 236 7.63 9.95 3.93
N ARG A 237 7.28 10.23 2.67
CA ARG A 237 5.87 10.19 2.22
C ARG A 237 5.20 8.82 2.46
N ILE A 238 5.90 7.72 2.17
CA ILE A 238 5.41 6.36 2.44
C ILE A 238 5.16 6.14 3.93
N LEU A 239 6.04 6.64 4.81
CA LEU A 239 5.86 6.54 6.25
C LEU A 239 4.62 7.31 6.74
N LEU A 240 4.35 8.52 6.22
CA LEU A 240 3.11 9.25 6.51
C LEU A 240 1.90 8.45 6.07
N LEU A 241 1.92 7.99 4.82
CA LEU A 241 0.81 7.25 4.24
C LEU A 241 0.48 5.98 5.03
N MET A 242 1.50 5.24 5.46
CA MET A 242 1.32 4.07 6.31
C MET A 242 0.67 4.42 7.64
N SER A 243 1.00 5.59 8.20
CA SER A 243 0.43 6.08 9.45
C SER A 243 -1.03 6.54 9.27
N GLU A 244 -1.34 7.17 8.15
CA GLU A 244 -2.72 7.52 7.79
C GLU A 244 -3.58 6.28 7.53
N LEU A 245 -3.01 5.25 6.90
CA LEU A 245 -3.66 3.96 6.73
C LEU A 245 -3.93 3.27 8.08
N GLU A 246 -2.94 3.25 8.97
CA GLU A 246 -3.09 2.72 10.34
C GLU A 246 -4.21 3.46 11.08
N TYR A 247 -4.22 4.79 11.07
CA TYR A 247 -5.28 5.60 11.68
C TYR A 247 -6.66 5.30 11.09
N ASN A 248 -6.76 5.19 9.76
CA ASN A 248 -8.01 4.87 9.09
C ASN A 248 -8.54 3.47 9.48
N LEU A 249 -7.65 2.49 9.67
CA LEU A 249 -8.01 1.16 10.19
C LEU A 249 -8.46 1.23 11.65
N GLU A 250 -7.85 2.08 12.48
CA GLU A 250 -8.28 2.33 13.85
C GLU A 250 -9.69 2.90 13.91
N GLU A 251 -10.02 3.90 13.08
CA GLU A 251 -11.39 4.42 12.99
C GLU A 251 -12.37 3.34 12.52
N LYS A 252 -12.00 2.49 11.56
CA LYS A 252 -12.84 1.37 11.11
C LYS A 252 -13.03 0.30 12.17
N SER A 253 -12.05 0.08 13.04
CA SER A 253 -12.18 -0.87 14.14
C SER A 253 -13.31 -0.45 15.09
N LYS A 254 -13.59 0.84 15.24
CA LYS A 254 -14.68 1.35 16.10
C LYS A 254 -16.08 0.99 15.59
N LEU A 255 -16.21 0.48 14.36
CA LEU A 255 -17.48 -0.01 13.83
C LEU A 255 -17.92 -1.34 14.44
N TYR A 256 -17.02 -2.10 15.08
CA TYR A 256 -17.38 -3.32 15.80
C TYR A 256 -17.84 -2.99 17.22
N GLU A 257 -18.97 -3.56 17.64
CA GLU A 257 -19.48 -3.41 19.01
C GLU A 257 -18.60 -4.14 20.04
N ASP A 258 -18.09 -5.33 19.69
CA ASP A 258 -17.23 -6.13 20.55
C ASP A 258 -15.79 -5.61 20.53
N SER A 259 -15.32 -5.09 21.67
CA SER A 259 -13.94 -4.63 21.85
C SER A 259 -12.90 -5.68 21.49
N ALA A 260 -13.15 -6.97 21.75
CA ALA A 260 -12.24 -8.04 21.37
C ALA A 260 -12.14 -8.21 19.85
N MET A 261 -13.25 -8.01 19.13
CA MET A 261 -13.27 -8.03 17.67
C MET A 261 -12.49 -6.85 17.07
N GLN A 262 -12.57 -5.67 17.69
CA GLN A 262 -11.76 -4.50 17.30
C GLN A 262 -10.27 -4.85 17.34
N GLN A 263 -9.82 -5.51 18.41
CA GLN A 263 -8.42 -5.91 18.59
C GLN A 263 -7.99 -6.96 17.55
N VAL A 264 -8.83 -7.96 17.27
CA VAL A 264 -8.55 -8.98 16.25
C VAL A 264 -8.44 -8.35 14.85
N PHE A 265 -9.36 -7.45 14.51
CA PHE A 265 -9.32 -6.73 13.25
C PHE A 265 -8.03 -5.91 13.09
N LEU A 266 -7.66 -5.12 14.11
CA LEU A 266 -6.42 -4.33 14.07
C LEU A 266 -5.18 -5.21 13.94
N MET A 267 -5.15 -6.31 14.68
CA MET A 267 -4.05 -7.26 14.65
C MET A 267 -3.90 -7.92 13.27
N ASN A 268 -5.00 -8.39 12.66
CA ASN A 268 -4.99 -8.99 11.33
C ASN A 268 -4.43 -8.02 10.27
N ASN A 269 -4.90 -6.77 10.27
CA ASN A 269 -4.47 -5.77 9.29
C ASN A 269 -3.03 -5.33 9.54
N LEU A 270 -2.64 -5.05 10.78
CA LEU A 270 -1.27 -4.62 11.11
C LEU A 270 -0.25 -5.73 10.85
N TYR A 271 -0.59 -6.98 11.18
CA TYR A 271 0.26 -8.12 10.86
C TYR A 271 0.41 -8.30 9.35
N TYR A 272 -0.67 -8.14 8.58
CA TYR A 272 -0.62 -8.14 7.12
C TYR A 272 0.34 -7.07 6.57
N LEU A 273 0.25 -5.83 7.07
CA LEU A 273 1.16 -4.74 6.69
C LEU A 273 2.62 -5.09 6.99
N VAL A 274 2.90 -5.54 8.22
CA VAL A 274 4.25 -5.93 8.65
C VAL A 274 4.84 -7.03 7.77
N ARG A 275 4.04 -8.04 7.40
CA ARG A 275 4.47 -9.12 6.50
C ARG A 275 4.76 -8.59 5.10
N LYS A 276 3.86 -7.77 4.55
CA LYS A 276 4.07 -7.19 3.21
C LYS A 276 5.27 -6.25 3.13
N VAL A 277 5.56 -5.50 4.20
CA VAL A 277 6.77 -4.66 4.27
C VAL A 277 8.03 -5.52 4.31
N LYS A 278 8.03 -6.62 5.07
CA LYS A 278 9.17 -7.56 5.11
C LYS A 278 9.44 -8.25 3.78
N ASP A 279 8.37 -8.60 3.06
CA ASP A 279 8.45 -9.38 1.83
C ASP A 279 8.77 -8.51 0.59
N SER A 280 9.04 -7.22 0.77
CA SER A 280 9.30 -6.28 -0.33
C SER A 280 10.39 -5.27 0.00
N ASP A 281 10.85 -4.53 -1.00
CA ASP A 281 11.84 -3.45 -0.82
C ASP A 281 11.33 -2.30 0.07
N LEU A 282 10.03 -2.25 0.39
CA LEU A 282 9.48 -1.37 1.42
C LEU A 282 10.14 -1.56 2.79
N GLY A 283 10.66 -2.76 3.09
CA GLY A 283 11.42 -3.02 4.30
C GLY A 283 12.72 -2.20 4.37
N LYS A 284 13.38 -1.97 3.23
CA LYS A 284 14.58 -1.12 3.15
C LYS A 284 14.23 0.36 3.32
N VAL A 285 13.10 0.77 2.78
CA VAL A 285 12.61 2.16 2.87
C VAL A 285 12.17 2.54 4.29
N LEU A 286 11.36 1.67 4.94
CA LEU A 286 10.80 1.95 6.27
C LEU A 286 11.75 1.57 7.42
N GLY A 287 12.67 0.64 7.18
CA GLY A 287 13.67 0.19 8.15
C GLY A 287 13.15 -0.72 9.27
N ASP A 288 14.09 -1.39 9.95
CA ASP A 288 13.79 -2.39 10.98
C ASP A 288 13.09 -1.82 12.22
N ASN A 289 13.34 -0.54 12.54
CA ASN A 289 12.72 0.15 13.67
C ASN A 289 11.21 0.25 13.51
N TRP A 290 10.74 0.58 12.29
CA TRP A 290 9.32 0.62 11.97
C TRP A 290 8.68 -0.75 12.22
N ILE A 291 9.31 -1.81 11.71
CA ILE A 291 8.81 -3.17 11.84
C ILE A 291 8.78 -3.61 13.32
N ARG A 292 9.82 -3.29 14.10
CA ARG A 292 9.89 -3.59 15.53
C ARG A 292 8.81 -2.86 16.32
N LYS A 293 8.55 -1.58 16.04
CA LYS A 293 7.48 -0.80 16.69
C LYS A 293 6.11 -1.44 16.45
N ARG A 294 5.81 -1.81 15.20
CA ARG A 294 4.54 -2.45 14.83
C ARG A 294 4.39 -3.85 15.41
N ARG A 295 5.46 -4.64 15.52
CA ARG A 295 5.43 -5.90 16.29
C ARG A 295 5.06 -5.67 17.76
N GLY A 296 5.56 -4.60 18.36
CA GLY A 296 5.17 -4.19 19.72
C GLY A 296 3.67 -3.89 19.82
N GLN A 297 3.13 -3.14 18.86
CA GLN A 297 1.70 -2.82 18.78
C GLN A 297 0.84 -4.07 18.57
N ILE A 298 1.24 -5.00 17.69
CA ILE A 298 0.55 -6.30 17.51
C ILE A 298 0.43 -7.05 18.84
N ARG A 299 1.50 -7.09 19.66
CA ARG A 299 1.46 -7.71 20.99
C ARG A 299 0.54 -6.95 21.96
N GLN A 300 0.47 -5.62 21.85
CA GLN A 300 -0.48 -4.82 22.63
C GLN A 300 -1.92 -5.17 22.25
N TYR A 301 -2.23 -5.29 20.96
CA TYR A 301 -3.56 -5.70 20.50
C TYR A 301 -3.91 -7.13 20.95
N ALA A 302 -2.97 -8.08 20.87
CA ALA A 302 -3.17 -9.44 21.40
C ALA A 302 -3.48 -9.42 22.91
N THR A 303 -2.76 -8.59 23.68
CA THR A 303 -3.00 -8.41 25.12
C THR A 303 -4.37 -7.76 25.39
N GLY A 304 -4.75 -6.77 24.58
CA GLY A 304 -6.06 -6.13 24.61
C GLY A 304 -7.20 -7.13 24.34
N TYR A 305 -7.05 -7.96 23.31
CA TYR A 305 -7.98 -9.04 22.97
C TYR A 305 -8.13 -10.03 24.14
N LEU A 306 -7.02 -10.49 24.72
CA LEU A 306 -7.05 -11.41 25.87
C LEU A 306 -7.79 -10.79 27.07
N ARG A 307 -7.56 -9.50 27.34
CA ARG A 307 -8.25 -8.79 28.40
C ARG A 307 -9.74 -8.65 28.13
N ALA A 308 -10.13 -8.28 26.91
CA ALA A 308 -11.53 -8.09 26.55
C ALA A 308 -12.31 -9.42 26.54
N SER A 309 -11.73 -10.48 25.99
CA SER A 309 -12.41 -11.78 25.82
C SER A 309 -12.34 -12.67 27.06
N TRP A 310 -11.15 -12.82 27.66
CA TRP A 310 -10.88 -13.91 28.59
C TRP A 310 -10.85 -13.46 30.06
N SER A 311 -10.86 -12.16 30.36
CA SER A 311 -10.78 -11.67 31.74
C SER A 311 -11.93 -12.17 32.62
N ARG A 312 -13.15 -12.24 32.10
CA ARG A 312 -14.33 -12.75 32.82
C ARG A 312 -14.25 -14.26 33.05
N ALA A 313 -13.79 -15.03 32.06
CA ALA A 313 -13.59 -16.47 32.22
C ALA A 313 -12.49 -16.74 33.26
N LEU A 314 -11.36 -16.03 33.17
CA LEU A 314 -10.24 -16.17 34.11
C LEU A 314 -10.58 -15.69 35.52
N SER A 315 -11.44 -14.68 35.70
CA SER A 315 -11.86 -14.23 37.03
C SER A 315 -12.70 -15.27 37.76
N CYS A 316 -13.47 -16.09 37.03
CA CYS A 316 -14.20 -17.23 37.61
C CYS A 316 -13.26 -18.28 38.20
N LEU A 317 -12.00 -18.33 37.76
CA LEU A 317 -10.98 -19.29 38.20
C LEU A 317 -10.06 -18.76 39.30
N LYS A 318 -10.32 -17.56 39.84
CA LYS A 318 -9.58 -17.02 40.99
C LYS A 318 -10.03 -17.65 42.30
N ASP A 319 -9.16 -17.64 43.30
CA ASP A 319 -9.44 -18.18 44.65
C ASP A 319 -10.13 -17.17 45.59
N GLU A 320 -10.14 -15.88 45.23
CA GLU A 320 -10.66 -14.80 46.08
C GLU A 320 -12.12 -15.06 46.49
N GLY A 321 -12.40 -15.18 47.79
CA GLY A 321 -13.76 -15.44 48.32
C GLY A 321 -14.14 -16.90 48.52
N ILE A 322 -13.29 -17.87 48.14
CA ILE A 322 -13.45 -19.29 48.52
C ILE A 322 -12.64 -19.51 49.80
N GLY A 323 -13.12 -18.94 50.92
CA GLY A 323 -12.49 -19.12 52.22
C GLY A 323 -12.40 -20.62 52.57
N GLY A 324 -11.24 -21.05 53.09
CA GLY A 324 -10.84 -22.45 53.34
C GLY A 324 -11.64 -23.22 54.41
N SER A 325 -12.94 -23.00 54.51
CA SER A 325 -13.84 -23.74 55.40
C SER A 325 -14.85 -24.56 54.59
N SER A 326 -15.06 -25.81 55.01
CA SER A 326 -15.95 -26.80 54.38
C SER A 326 -17.47 -26.51 54.56
N ASN A 327 -17.86 -25.25 54.66
CA ASN A 327 -19.26 -24.86 54.80
C ASN A 327 -20.06 -25.07 53.50
N ASN A 328 -21.34 -25.39 53.62
CA ASN A 328 -22.23 -25.56 52.45
C ASN A 328 -22.30 -24.32 51.54
N ALA A 329 -22.08 -23.12 52.11
CA ALA A 329 -22.00 -21.87 51.37
C ALA A 329 -20.77 -21.80 50.43
N SER A 330 -19.60 -22.30 50.85
CA SER A 330 -18.38 -22.32 50.00
C SER A 330 -18.51 -23.34 48.86
N LYS A 331 -19.15 -24.49 49.11
CA LYS A 331 -19.49 -25.48 48.07
C LYS A 331 -20.48 -24.93 47.03
N MET A 332 -21.44 -24.10 47.44
CA MET A 332 -22.39 -23.47 46.53
C MET A 332 -21.71 -22.41 45.67
N ALA A 333 -20.89 -21.55 46.26
CA ALA A 333 -20.11 -20.54 45.54
C ALA A 333 -19.16 -21.19 44.52
N LEU A 334 -18.52 -22.31 44.87
CA LEU A 334 -17.65 -23.07 43.98
C LEU A 334 -18.40 -23.64 42.76
N LYS A 335 -19.58 -24.23 42.99
CA LYS A 335 -20.46 -24.72 41.91
C LYS A 335 -20.87 -23.61 40.96
N GLU A 336 -21.13 -22.42 41.48
CA GLU A 336 -21.51 -21.25 40.68
C GLU A 336 -20.34 -20.73 39.83
N ARG A 337 -19.11 -20.78 40.34
CA ARG A 337 -17.90 -20.45 39.56
C ARG A 337 -17.67 -21.40 38.40
N PHE A 338 -17.81 -22.71 38.62
CA PHE A 338 -17.72 -23.69 37.52
C PHE A 338 -18.79 -23.46 36.46
N LYS A 339 -20.04 -23.20 36.85
CA LYS A 339 -21.10 -22.85 35.89
C LYS A 339 -20.81 -21.57 35.13
N SER A 340 -20.38 -20.52 35.84
CA SER A 340 -20.04 -19.23 35.25
C SER A 340 -18.89 -19.36 34.26
N PHE A 341 -17.84 -20.10 34.61
CA PHE A 341 -16.73 -20.40 33.70
C PHE A 341 -17.21 -21.13 32.45
N ASN A 342 -17.98 -22.21 32.61
CA ASN A 342 -18.50 -22.99 31.48
C ASN A 342 -19.34 -22.10 30.54
N ALA A 343 -20.21 -21.25 31.09
CA ALA A 343 -21.03 -20.33 30.29
C ALA A 343 -20.18 -19.29 29.55
N CYS A 344 -19.15 -18.73 30.22
CA CYS A 344 -18.24 -17.79 29.56
C CYS A 344 -17.44 -18.47 28.45
N PHE A 345 -16.90 -19.66 28.70
CA PHE A 345 -16.14 -20.41 27.70
C PHE A 345 -17.01 -20.82 26.50
N GLU A 346 -18.22 -21.33 26.75
CA GLU A 346 -19.16 -21.72 25.70
C GLU A 346 -19.54 -20.53 24.81
N GLU A 347 -19.74 -19.34 25.39
CA GLU A 347 -20.02 -18.13 24.62
C GLU A 347 -18.81 -17.65 23.83
N ILE A 348 -17.62 -17.62 24.44
CA ILE A 348 -16.36 -17.27 23.75
C ILE A 348 -16.13 -18.20 22.57
N TYR A 349 -16.25 -19.51 22.76
CA TYR A 349 -16.05 -20.50 21.69
C TYR A 349 -17.06 -20.30 20.55
N ARG A 350 -18.35 -20.12 20.87
CA ARG A 350 -19.41 -19.89 19.87
C ARG A 350 -19.15 -18.64 19.03
N VAL A 351 -18.73 -17.55 19.66
CA VAL A 351 -18.50 -16.27 18.97
C VAL A 351 -17.19 -16.30 18.18
N GLN A 352 -16.11 -16.80 18.77
CA GLN A 352 -14.75 -16.62 18.23
C GLN A 352 -14.33 -17.69 17.23
N THR A 353 -15.02 -18.82 17.16
CA THR A 353 -14.87 -19.78 16.05
C THR A 353 -15.37 -19.20 14.73
N ALA A 354 -16.38 -18.32 14.79
CA ALA A 354 -16.87 -17.57 13.63
C ALA A 354 -15.94 -16.44 13.16
N TRP A 355 -15.02 -15.99 14.01
CA TRP A 355 -14.02 -14.99 13.64
C TRP A 355 -12.91 -15.63 12.81
N LYS A 356 -12.21 -14.85 11.99
CA LYS A 356 -11.16 -15.34 11.10
C LYS A 356 -9.85 -14.60 11.36
N VAL A 357 -8.78 -15.35 11.60
CA VAL A 357 -7.39 -14.85 11.58
C VAL A 357 -6.71 -15.47 10.36
N PRO A 358 -6.60 -14.76 9.23
CA PRO A 358 -6.21 -15.36 7.96
C PRO A 358 -4.76 -15.87 7.92
N ASP A 359 -3.87 -15.29 8.72
CA ASP A 359 -2.47 -15.71 8.79
C ASP A 359 -2.30 -16.85 9.80
N ASP A 360 -1.74 -17.97 9.36
CA ASP A 360 -1.63 -19.18 10.17
C ASP A 360 -0.65 -19.01 11.35
N GLN A 361 0.44 -18.25 11.16
CA GLN A 361 1.40 -18.01 12.24
C GLN A 361 0.77 -17.15 13.32
N LEU A 362 0.12 -16.04 12.95
CA LEU A 362 -0.59 -15.19 13.91
C LEU A 362 -1.70 -15.97 14.63
N ARG A 363 -2.45 -16.81 13.91
CA ARG A 363 -3.51 -17.63 14.48
C ARG A 363 -2.97 -18.57 15.55
N GLU A 364 -1.87 -19.26 15.25
CA GLU A 364 -1.25 -20.20 16.17
C GLU A 364 -0.62 -19.49 17.38
N GLU A 365 0.07 -18.36 17.17
CA GLU A 365 0.61 -17.55 18.27
C GLU A 365 -0.49 -17.10 19.25
N LEU A 366 -1.68 -16.73 18.74
CA LEU A 366 -2.82 -16.39 19.57
C LEU A 366 -3.37 -17.59 20.33
N ARG A 367 -3.54 -18.75 19.67
CA ARG A 367 -4.01 -19.99 20.31
C ARG A 367 -3.08 -20.44 21.42
N ILE A 368 -1.77 -20.40 21.18
CA ILE A 368 -0.75 -20.68 22.20
C ILE A 368 -0.90 -19.69 23.35
N SER A 369 -0.97 -18.38 23.07
CA SER A 369 -1.09 -17.36 24.11
C SER A 369 -2.34 -17.52 24.98
N ILE A 370 -3.49 -17.88 24.37
CA ILE A 370 -4.73 -18.19 25.10
C ILE A 370 -4.51 -19.44 25.97
N SER A 371 -3.96 -20.51 25.39
CA SER A 371 -3.75 -21.78 26.07
C SER A 371 -2.83 -21.63 27.29
N GLU A 372 -1.73 -20.89 27.15
CA GLU A 372 -0.79 -20.60 28.23
C GLU A 372 -1.42 -19.85 29.41
N LYS A 373 -2.51 -19.11 29.19
CA LYS A 373 -3.22 -18.38 30.26
C LYS A 373 -4.38 -19.18 30.84
N VAL A 374 -5.19 -19.81 29.99
CA VAL A 374 -6.44 -20.45 30.39
C VAL A 374 -6.20 -21.83 30.98
N ILE A 375 -5.35 -22.64 30.35
CA ILE A 375 -5.17 -24.05 30.74
C ILE A 375 -4.52 -24.19 32.12
N PRO A 376 -3.41 -23.50 32.45
CA PRO A 376 -2.82 -23.59 33.78
C PRO A 376 -3.77 -23.09 34.88
N ALA A 377 -4.52 -22.02 34.61
CA ALA A 377 -5.52 -21.49 35.54
C ALA A 377 -6.63 -22.51 35.81
N TYR A 378 -7.18 -23.12 34.75
CA TYR A 378 -8.23 -24.13 34.86
C TYR A 378 -7.73 -25.40 35.55
N ARG A 379 -6.55 -25.91 35.16
CA ARG A 379 -5.93 -27.12 35.74
C ARG A 379 -5.67 -26.93 37.23
N SER A 380 -5.16 -25.76 37.64
CA SER A 380 -4.96 -25.40 39.05
C SER A 380 -6.29 -25.36 39.82
N PHE A 381 -7.30 -24.67 39.28
CA PHE A 381 -8.61 -24.54 39.91
C PHE A 381 -9.32 -25.88 40.08
N VAL A 382 -9.35 -26.71 39.03
CA VAL A 382 -9.89 -28.07 39.10
C VAL A 382 -9.12 -28.91 40.10
N GLY A 383 -7.77 -28.90 40.03
CA GLY A 383 -6.94 -29.68 40.94
C GLY A 383 -7.18 -29.37 42.43
N ARG A 384 -7.34 -28.09 42.77
CA ARG A 384 -7.58 -27.63 44.15
C ARG A 384 -8.96 -27.98 44.68
N PHE A 385 -9.99 -27.88 43.83
CA PHE A 385 -11.38 -27.90 44.28
C PHE A 385 -12.16 -29.16 43.90
N ARG A 386 -11.58 -30.08 43.10
CA ARG A 386 -12.21 -31.34 42.68
C ARG A 386 -12.66 -32.20 43.87
N CYS A 387 -11.81 -32.36 44.88
CA CYS A 387 -12.13 -33.17 46.06
C CYS A 387 -13.26 -32.56 46.91
N GLN A 388 -13.46 -31.24 46.85
CA GLN A 388 -14.51 -30.55 47.61
C GLN A 388 -15.92 -30.70 47.00
N LEU A 389 -15.99 -31.18 45.75
CA LEU A 389 -17.22 -31.39 44.98
C LEU A 389 -17.71 -32.85 44.98
N GLU A 390 -17.01 -33.75 45.68
CA GLU A 390 -17.32 -35.19 45.69
C GLU A 390 -18.78 -35.50 46.07
N GLY A 391 -19.49 -36.20 45.17
CA GLY A 391 -20.90 -36.58 45.26
C GLY A 391 -21.50 -37.00 43.91
N ARG A 392 -22.76 -37.48 43.86
CA ARG A 392 -23.42 -38.09 42.67
C ARG A 392 -23.59 -37.16 41.43
N HIS A 393 -23.08 -35.93 41.44
CA HIS A 393 -23.33 -34.92 40.39
C HIS A 393 -22.08 -34.13 39.92
N VAL A 394 -20.85 -34.64 40.10
CA VAL A 394 -19.60 -33.93 39.69
C VAL A 394 -19.61 -33.56 38.20
N GLY A 395 -20.06 -34.46 37.33
CA GLY A 395 -20.13 -34.24 35.87
C GLY A 395 -21.14 -33.17 35.42
N LYS A 396 -22.01 -32.68 36.32
CA LYS A 396 -22.92 -31.56 36.02
C LYS A 396 -22.22 -30.19 36.11
N TYR A 397 -21.10 -30.12 36.83
CA TYR A 397 -20.39 -28.86 37.10
C TYR A 397 -19.04 -28.81 36.39
N ILE A 398 -18.27 -29.90 36.40
CA ILE A 398 -17.03 -30.03 35.64
C ILE A 398 -17.38 -30.67 34.30
N LYS A 399 -17.71 -29.82 33.31
CA LYS A 399 -18.11 -30.26 31.96
C LYS A 399 -16.93 -30.65 31.08
N TYR A 400 -15.77 -30.03 31.28
CA TYR A 400 -14.60 -30.13 30.42
C TYR A 400 -13.39 -30.62 31.22
N THR A 401 -12.55 -31.44 30.62
CA THR A 401 -11.19 -31.69 31.13
C THR A 401 -10.21 -30.67 30.57
N PRO A 402 -9.03 -30.45 31.20
CA PRO A 402 -8.00 -29.59 30.64
C PRO A 402 -7.65 -29.95 29.19
N GLU A 403 -7.62 -31.25 28.87
CA GLU A 403 -7.33 -31.78 27.54
C GLU A 403 -8.48 -31.48 26.54
N ASP A 404 -9.74 -31.56 27.00
CA ASP A 404 -10.89 -31.14 26.18
C ASP A 404 -10.79 -29.64 25.84
N LEU A 405 -10.44 -28.79 26.82
CA LEU A 405 -10.27 -27.35 26.59
C LEU A 405 -9.12 -27.05 25.64
N GLU A 406 -7.96 -27.71 25.79
CA GLU A 406 -6.84 -27.58 24.85
C GLU A 406 -7.29 -27.88 23.41
N THR A 407 -8.07 -28.94 23.21
CA THR A 407 -8.60 -29.32 21.89
C THR A 407 -9.53 -28.24 21.32
N TYR A 408 -10.49 -27.74 22.11
CA TYR A 408 -11.41 -26.70 21.64
C TYR A 408 -10.72 -25.35 21.38
N LEU A 409 -9.64 -25.02 22.08
CA LEU A 409 -8.89 -23.79 21.82
C LEU A 409 -8.23 -23.80 20.43
N LEU A 410 -7.94 -24.98 19.87
CA LEU A 410 -7.40 -25.12 18.51
C LEU A 410 -8.44 -24.78 17.42
N ASP A 411 -9.74 -24.76 17.73
CA ASP A 411 -10.78 -24.44 16.74
C ASP A 411 -11.01 -22.92 16.61
N LEU A 412 -10.45 -22.11 17.51
CA LEU A 412 -10.67 -20.66 17.53
C LEU A 412 -10.09 -20.00 16.27
N PHE A 413 -10.80 -19.02 15.73
CA PHE A 413 -10.38 -18.19 14.59
C PHE A 413 -10.33 -18.86 13.20
N GLU A 414 -10.95 -20.03 13.03
CA GLU A 414 -11.05 -20.71 11.72
C GLU A 414 -12.05 -20.04 10.76
N GLY A 415 -12.92 -19.15 11.25
CA GLY A 415 -13.93 -18.46 10.44
C GLY A 415 -15.17 -19.30 10.13
N SER A 416 -15.37 -20.40 10.85
CA SER A 416 -16.55 -21.25 10.76
C SER A 416 -17.19 -21.41 12.15
N PRO A 417 -18.47 -21.03 12.33
CA PRO A 417 -19.11 -21.14 13.64
C PRO A 417 -19.15 -22.60 14.08
N ALA A 418 -18.48 -22.92 15.18
CA ALA A 418 -18.54 -24.23 15.80
C ALA A 418 -19.45 -24.17 17.04
N VAL A 419 -20.24 -25.22 17.23
CA VAL A 419 -21.06 -25.39 18.42
C VAL A 419 -20.49 -26.54 19.22
N LEU A 420 -20.25 -26.31 20.51
CA LEU A 420 -19.81 -27.37 21.42
C LEU A 420 -20.90 -28.44 21.52
N HIS A 421 -20.70 -29.56 20.82
CA HIS A 421 -21.53 -30.73 21.01
C HIS A 421 -21.09 -31.41 22.31
N HIS A 422 -21.96 -31.41 23.31
CA HIS A 422 -21.72 -32.14 24.56
C HIS A 422 -21.44 -33.62 24.24
N ILE A 423 -20.17 -34.02 24.32
CA ILE A 423 -19.80 -35.43 24.32
C ILE A 423 -20.42 -36.01 25.59
N ARG A 424 -21.57 -36.68 25.46
CA ARG A 424 -22.09 -37.58 26.49
C ARG A 424 -21.01 -38.64 26.71
N ARG A 425 -20.19 -38.46 27.74
CA ARG A 425 -19.29 -39.52 28.20
C ARG A 425 -20.13 -40.75 28.47
N LYS A 426 -19.94 -41.80 27.66
CA LYS A 426 -20.35 -43.16 28.02
C LYS A 426 -19.61 -43.48 29.32
N SER A 427 -20.38 -43.69 30.38
CA SER A 427 -19.90 -44.32 31.60
C SER A 427 -19.31 -45.68 31.24
N THR A 428 -18.01 -45.83 31.33
CA THR A 428 -17.35 -47.13 31.50
C THR A 428 -17.05 -47.33 32.97
#